data_AF-A0A661Y8U7-F1
#
_entry.id   AF-A0A661Y8U7-F1
#
_cell.length_a   1.000
_cell.length_b   1.000
_cell.length_c   1.000
_cell.angle_alpha   90.00
_cell.angle_beta   90.00
_cell.angle_gamma   90.00
#
_symmetry.space_group_name_H-M   'P 1'
#
loop_
_entity.id
_entity.type
_entity.pdbx_description
1 polymer ?
#
loop_
_entity_poly.entity_id
_entity_poly.type
_entity_poly.pdbx_seq_one_letter_code
_entity_poly.pdbx_strand_id
1 'polypeptide(L)'
;MNYKSTILKFIRTLVTTSLLLVVAGFLVYVYAPEQYYTPAFPFLLVFFLLATLIIFHYMYKAVEKRPMRFVNIFMLTTMLKLLAYMAVMVTYALLNREDARAFVITFFILYVIFTSVEVIALLRVNSEFMQKGDISNK
;
A
#
# COMPACT_ATOMS: atom_id res chain seq x y z
N MET A 1 19.52 13.18 4.85
CA MET A 1 18.92 11.85 4.97
C MET A 1 19.54 10.99 3.89
N ASN A 2 20.02 9.80 4.25
CA ASN A 2 20.48 8.86 3.25
C ASN A 2 19.24 8.13 2.71
N TYR A 3 18.92 8.33 1.43
CA TYR A 3 17.83 7.64 0.73
C TYR A 3 17.75 6.14 1.09
N LYS A 4 18.91 5.48 1.19
CA LYS A 4 19.02 4.06 1.55
C LYS A 4 18.44 3.72 2.92
N SER A 5 18.59 4.56 3.93
CA SER A 5 18.10 4.23 5.28
C SER A 5 16.58 4.35 5.39
N THR A 6 15.98 5.31 4.69
CA THR A 6 14.52 5.49 4.66
C THR A 6 13.83 4.37 3.90
N ILE A 7 14.34 4.02 2.72
CA ILE A 7 13.77 2.92 1.94
C ILE A 7 13.94 1.58 2.67
N LEU A 8 15.06 1.35 3.37
CA LEU A 8 15.29 0.12 4.13
C LEU A 8 14.33 0.01 5.32
N LYS A 9 14.09 1.12 6.05
CA LYS A 9 13.08 1.17 7.12
C LYS A 9 11.68 0.85 6.57
N PHE A 10 11.33 1.44 5.43
CA PHE A 10 10.04 1.21 4.79
C PHE A 10 9.88 -0.25 4.34
N ILE A 11 10.88 -0.82 3.67
CA ILE A 11 10.89 -2.23 3.27
C ILE A 11 10.74 -3.14 4.49
N ARG A 12 11.45 -2.85 5.59
CA ARG A 12 11.32 -3.63 6.83
C ARG A 12 9.89 -3.60 7.36
N THR A 13 9.27 -2.42 7.44
CA THR A 13 7.85 -2.30 7.85
C THR A 13 6.94 -3.08 6.91
N LEU A 14 7.13 -2.96 5.59
CA LEU A 14 6.32 -3.63 4.59
C LEU A 14 6.42 -5.17 4.69
N VAL A 15 7.64 -5.69 4.89
CA VAL A 15 7.90 -7.12 5.09
C VAL A 15 7.28 -7.61 6.39
N THR A 16 7.44 -6.87 7.50
CA THR A 16 6.82 -7.24 8.77
C THR A 16 5.29 -7.25 8.68
N THR A 17 4.67 -6.23 8.07
CA THR A 17 3.22 -6.21 7.82
C THR A 17 2.79 -7.38 6.95
N SER A 18 3.53 -7.69 5.89
CA SER A 18 3.21 -8.81 5.00
C SER A 18 3.31 -10.15 5.72
N LEU A 19 4.33 -10.34 6.58
CA LEU A 19 4.49 -11.57 7.36
C LEU A 19 3.33 -11.76 8.36
N LEU A 20 2.91 -10.69 9.02
CA LEU A 20 1.73 -10.71 9.91
C LEU A 20 0.46 -11.07 9.14
N LEU A 21 0.29 -10.54 7.93
CA LEU A 21 -0.85 -10.87 7.08
C LEU A 21 -0.81 -12.31 6.59
N VAL A 22 0.35 -12.87 6.28
CA VAL A 22 0.48 -14.30 5.94
C VAL A 22 0.02 -15.17 7.11
N VAL A 23 0.46 -14.86 8.34
CA VAL A 23 0.03 -15.58 9.55
C VAL A 23 -1.48 -15.42 9.75
N ALA A 24 -2.02 -14.21 9.64
CA ALA A 24 -3.45 -13.96 9.79
C ALA A 24 -4.27 -14.69 8.72
N GLY A 25 -3.84 -14.65 7.47
CA GLY A 25 -4.49 -15.36 6.35
C GLY A 25 -4.44 -16.87 6.52
N PHE A 26 -3.33 -17.42 7.03
CA PHE A 26 -3.23 -18.84 7.37
C PHE A 26 -4.20 -19.23 8.49
N LEU A 27 -4.33 -18.42 9.54
CA LEU A 27 -5.31 -18.65 10.61
C LEU A 27 -6.75 -18.63 10.06
N VAL A 28 -7.07 -17.67 9.19
CA VAL A 28 -8.38 -17.62 8.53
C VAL A 28 -8.61 -18.88 7.69
N TYR A 29 -7.61 -19.33 6.93
CA TYR A 29 -7.71 -20.54 6.12
C TYR A 29 -7.97 -21.82 6.96
N VAL A 30 -7.35 -21.93 8.13
CA VAL A 30 -7.50 -23.11 9.01
C VAL A 30 -8.82 -23.11 9.78
N TYR A 31 -9.29 -21.95 10.25
CA TYR A 31 -10.42 -21.86 11.18
C TYR A 31 -11.72 -21.34 10.57
N ALA A 32 -11.68 -20.64 9.43
CA ALA A 32 -12.87 -20.06 8.81
C ALA A 32 -13.45 -20.97 7.73
N PRO A 33 -14.79 -21.01 7.57
CA PRO A 33 -15.44 -21.68 6.44
C PRO A 33 -14.99 -21.13 5.08
N GLU A 34 -15.07 -21.97 4.03
CA GLU A 34 -14.58 -21.66 2.67
C GLU A 34 -15.13 -20.37 2.06
N GLN A 35 -16.33 -19.96 2.48
CA GLN A 35 -16.96 -18.71 2.02
C GLN A 35 -16.25 -17.41 2.50
N TYR A 36 -15.31 -17.49 3.44
CA TYR A 36 -14.66 -16.32 4.05
C TYR A 36 -13.21 -16.11 3.60
N TYR A 37 -12.63 -17.02 2.82
CA TYR A 37 -11.30 -16.83 2.26
C TYR A 37 -11.33 -16.95 0.75
N THR A 38 -10.41 -16.24 0.09
CA THR A 38 -10.21 -16.31 -1.36
C THR A 38 -8.94 -17.10 -1.67
N PRO A 39 -8.95 -18.02 -2.65
CA PRO A 39 -7.72 -18.65 -3.13
C PRO A 39 -6.76 -17.64 -3.77
N ALA A 40 -7.24 -16.44 -4.13
CA ALA A 40 -6.40 -15.37 -4.67
C ALA A 40 -5.56 -14.64 -3.61
N PHE A 41 -5.72 -14.95 -2.32
CA PHE A 41 -5.04 -14.23 -1.24
C PHE A 41 -3.51 -14.09 -1.41
N PRO A 42 -2.74 -15.14 -1.77
CA PRO A 42 -1.30 -15.00 -2.00
C PRO A 42 -0.98 -14.02 -3.14
N PHE A 43 -1.77 -14.05 -4.22
CA PHE A 43 -1.62 -13.13 -5.35
C PHE A 43 -1.96 -11.69 -4.95
N LEU A 44 -2.99 -11.49 -4.13
CA LEU A 44 -3.33 -10.19 -3.57
C LEU A 44 -2.20 -9.63 -2.70
N LEU A 45 -1.60 -10.45 -1.84
CA LEU A 45 -0.46 -10.00 -1.02
C LEU A 45 0.70 -9.50 -1.89
N VAL A 46 1.08 -10.28 -2.91
CA VAL A 46 2.15 -9.87 -3.83
C VAL A 46 1.78 -8.60 -4.59
N PHE A 47 0.54 -8.53 -5.11
CA PHE A 47 0.02 -7.36 -5.80
C PHE A 47 0.12 -6.09 -4.94
N PHE A 48 -0.39 -6.13 -3.70
CA PHE A 48 -0.36 -4.99 -2.79
C PHE A 48 1.06 -4.63 -2.39
N LEU A 49 1.94 -5.61 -2.12
CA LEU A 49 3.33 -5.36 -1.78
C LEU A 49 4.05 -4.62 -2.91
N LEU A 50 3.94 -5.11 -4.14
CA LEU A 50 4.57 -4.49 -5.32
C LEU A 50 4.00 -3.11 -5.60
N ALA A 51 2.68 -2.97 -5.61
CA ALA A 51 2.03 -1.69 -5.87
C ALA A 51 2.43 -0.63 -4.84
N THR A 52 2.43 -0.99 -3.55
CA THR A 52 2.84 -0.09 -2.47
C THR A 52 4.32 0.31 -2.59
N LEU A 53 5.20 -0.63 -2.94
CA LEU A 53 6.62 -0.34 -3.12
C LEU A 53 6.88 0.62 -4.30
N ILE A 54 6.22 0.38 -5.43
CA ILE A 54 6.33 1.23 -6.63
C ILE A 54 5.83 2.64 -6.33
N ILE A 55 4.65 2.76 -5.70
CA ILE A 55 4.02 4.03 -5.40
C ILE A 55 4.85 4.81 -4.38
N PHE A 56 5.32 4.16 -3.31
CA PHE A 56 6.19 4.79 -2.33
C PHE A 56 7.48 5.32 -2.97
N HIS A 57 8.12 4.53 -3.82
CA HIS A 57 9.35 4.95 -4.52
C HIS A 57 9.12 6.16 -5.44
N TYR A 58 8.05 6.11 -6.23
CA TYR A 58 7.65 7.23 -7.10
C TYR A 58 7.38 8.50 -6.28
N MET A 59 6.58 8.37 -5.21
CA MET A 59 6.21 9.48 -4.34
C MET A 59 7.42 10.06 -3.61
N TYR A 60 8.31 9.22 -3.09
CA TYR A 60 9.54 9.66 -2.44
C TYR A 60 10.35 10.58 -3.36
N LYS A 61 10.59 10.14 -4.61
CA LYS A 61 11.34 10.94 -5.61
C LYS A 61 10.61 12.23 -5.97
N ALA A 62 9.28 12.22 -6.00
CA ALA A 62 8.50 13.41 -6.28
C ALA A 62 8.62 14.44 -5.13
N VAL A 63 8.53 13.99 -3.89
CA VAL A 63 8.66 14.83 -2.68
C VAL A 63 10.07 15.39 -2.53
N GLU A 64 11.09 14.56 -2.78
CA GLU A 64 12.50 14.99 -2.74
C GLU A 64 12.77 16.17 -3.68
N LYS A 65 12.12 16.19 -4.85
CA LYS A 65 12.27 17.27 -5.84
C LYS A 65 11.44 18.51 -5.51
N ARG A 66 10.20 18.34 -5.03
CA ARG A 66 9.22 19.42 -4.84
C ARG A 66 8.31 19.15 -3.64
N PRO A 67 8.80 19.32 -2.39
CA PRO A 67 8.04 18.96 -1.19
C PRO A 67 6.76 19.81 -1.05
N MET A 68 6.78 21.07 -1.48
CA MET A 68 5.59 21.96 -1.48
C MET A 68 4.42 21.42 -2.34
N ARG A 69 4.67 20.52 -3.29
CA ARG A 69 3.63 19.91 -4.14
C ARG A 69 3.17 18.53 -3.64
N PHE A 70 3.62 18.10 -2.46
CA PHE A 70 3.31 16.77 -1.92
C PHE A 70 1.81 16.48 -1.95
N VAL A 71 0.98 17.37 -1.42
CA VAL A 71 -0.47 17.17 -1.32
C VAL A 71 -1.10 16.92 -2.70
N ASN A 72 -0.76 17.73 -3.72
CA ASN A 72 -1.32 17.59 -5.06
C ASN A 72 -0.92 16.26 -5.71
N ILE A 73 0.37 15.88 -5.63
CA ILE A 73 0.85 14.64 -6.25
C ILE A 73 0.31 13.43 -5.48
N PHE A 74 0.21 13.51 -4.15
CA PHE A 74 -0.37 12.47 -3.30
C PHE A 74 -1.85 12.22 -3.63
N MET A 75 -2.65 13.29 -3.76
CA MET A 75 -4.07 13.17 -4.14
C MET A 75 -4.23 12.53 -5.52
N LEU A 76 -3.48 12.99 -6.52
CA LEU A 76 -3.52 12.40 -7.87
C LEU A 76 -3.12 10.93 -7.87
N THR A 77 -2.03 10.58 -7.16
CA THR A 77 -1.54 9.20 -7.06
C THR A 77 -2.55 8.31 -6.36
N THR A 78 -3.18 8.80 -5.29
CA THR A 78 -4.22 8.06 -4.55
C THR A 78 -5.47 7.85 -5.40
N MET A 79 -5.89 8.86 -6.15
CA MET A 79 -7.03 8.75 -7.08
C MET A 79 -6.76 7.70 -8.17
N LEU A 80 -5.60 7.76 -8.83
CA LEU A 80 -5.22 6.79 -9.84
C LEU A 80 -5.12 5.36 -9.27
N LYS A 81 -4.58 5.22 -8.05
CA LYS A 81 -4.50 3.95 -7.35
C LYS A 81 -5.90 3.38 -7.08
N LEU A 82 -6.82 4.19 -6.57
CA LEU A 82 -8.20 3.80 -6.31
C LEU A 82 -8.90 3.32 -7.58
N LEU A 83 -8.79 4.06 -8.68
CA LEU A 83 -9.37 3.67 -9.97
C LEU A 83 -8.78 2.34 -10.48
N ALA A 84 -7.45 2.18 -10.43
CA ALA A 84 -6.79 0.95 -10.84
C ALA A 84 -7.22 -0.25 -9.99
N TYR A 85 -7.34 -0.06 -8.67
CA TYR A 85 -7.74 -1.10 -7.74
C TYR A 85 -9.20 -1.50 -7.92
N MET A 86 -10.09 -0.54 -8.17
CA MET A 86 -11.48 -0.84 -8.53
C MET A 86 -11.56 -1.63 -9.83
N ALA A 87 -10.78 -1.26 -10.86
CA ALA A 87 -10.77 -1.99 -12.13
C ALA A 87 -10.33 -3.45 -11.95
N VAL A 88 -9.26 -3.69 -11.17
CA VAL A 88 -8.81 -5.05 -10.82
C VAL A 88 -9.90 -5.81 -10.07
N MET A 89 -10.52 -5.16 -9.08
CA MET A 89 -11.55 -5.78 -8.25
C MET A 89 -12.78 -6.18 -9.06
N VAL A 90 -13.30 -5.29 -9.91
CA VAL A 90 -14.44 -5.57 -10.78
C VAL A 90 -14.11 -6.66 -11.78
N THR A 91 -12.93 -6.61 -12.41
CA THR A 91 -12.50 -7.62 -13.38
C THR A 91 -12.46 -9.00 -12.75
N TYR A 92 -11.87 -9.14 -11.56
CA TYR A 92 -11.81 -10.42 -10.86
C TYR A 92 -13.20 -10.93 -10.47
N ALA A 93 -14.05 -10.05 -9.90
CA ALA A 93 -15.41 -10.40 -9.47
C ALA A 93 -16.30 -10.86 -10.62
N LEU A 94 -16.11 -10.31 -11.83
CA LEU A 94 -16.85 -10.72 -13.03
C LEU A 94 -16.41 -12.09 -13.55
N LEU A 95 -15.11 -12.41 -13.45
CA LEU A 95 -14.54 -13.68 -13.90
C LEU A 95 -14.79 -14.82 -12.90
N ASN A 96 -14.79 -14.53 -11.60
CA ASN A 96 -14.91 -15.51 -10.52
C ASN A 96 -16.05 -15.13 -9.56
N ARG A 97 -17.30 -15.21 -10.04
CA ARG A 97 -18.48 -14.77 -9.27
C ARG A 97 -18.68 -15.50 -7.95
N GLU A 98 -18.30 -16.77 -7.89
CA GLU A 98 -18.41 -17.59 -6.68
C GLU A 98 -17.49 -17.08 -5.56
N ASP A 99 -16.28 -16.64 -5.91
CA ASP A 99 -15.28 -16.10 -4.97
C ASP A 99 -15.39 -14.58 -4.77
N ALA A 100 -16.18 -13.88 -5.59
CA ALA A 100 -16.22 -12.42 -5.64
C ALA A 100 -16.41 -11.76 -4.27
N ARG A 101 -17.26 -12.32 -3.40
CA ARG A 101 -17.50 -11.77 -2.05
C ARG A 101 -16.25 -11.85 -1.17
N ALA A 102 -15.65 -13.03 -1.05
CA ALA A 102 -14.45 -13.24 -0.24
C ALA A 102 -13.27 -12.45 -0.79
N PHE A 103 -13.14 -12.39 -2.12
CA PHE A 103 -12.14 -11.59 -2.80
C PHE A 103 -12.27 -10.09 -2.50
N VAL A 104 -13.47 -9.51 -2.67
CA VAL A 104 -13.70 -8.07 -2.47
C VAL A 104 -13.41 -7.66 -1.03
N ILE A 105 -13.88 -8.45 -0.05
CA ILE A 105 -13.63 -8.18 1.38
C ILE A 105 -12.13 -8.26 1.67
N THR A 106 -11.46 -9.32 1.22
CA THR A 106 -10.03 -9.52 1.41
C THR A 106 -9.22 -8.38 0.76
N PHE A 107 -9.56 -8.01 -0.47
CA PHE A 107 -8.96 -6.90 -1.20
C PHE A 107 -9.11 -5.59 -0.43
N PHE A 108 -10.30 -5.32 0.11
CA PHE A 108 -10.58 -4.10 0.86
C PHE A 108 -9.77 -4.03 2.17
N ILE A 109 -9.68 -5.13 2.92
CA ILE A 109 -8.86 -5.20 4.14
C ILE A 109 -7.39 -4.92 3.81
N LEU A 110 -6.86 -5.62 2.79
CA LEU A 110 -5.48 -5.41 2.34
C LEU A 110 -5.25 -3.96 1.88
N TYR A 111 -6.21 -3.38 1.15
CA TYR A 111 -6.17 -1.99 0.73
C TYR A 111 -6.00 -1.03 1.89
N VAL A 112 -6.82 -1.16 2.93
CA VAL A 112 -6.76 -0.27 4.10
C VAL A 112 -5.41 -0.41 4.81
N ILE A 113 -4.93 -1.64 5.01
CA ILE A 113 -3.68 -1.92 5.74
C ILE A 113 -2.47 -1.36 4.97
N PHE A 114 -2.32 -1.74 3.70
CA PHE A 114 -1.17 -1.32 2.89
C PHE A 114 -1.19 0.20 2.61
N THR A 115 -2.37 0.77 2.37
CA THR A 115 -2.50 2.22 2.20
C THR A 115 -2.14 2.97 3.48
N SER A 116 -2.56 2.49 4.64
CA SER A 116 -2.20 3.12 5.92
C SER A 116 -0.68 3.11 6.15
N VAL A 117 -0.02 1.97 5.90
CA VAL A 117 1.44 1.87 6.00
C VAL A 117 2.14 2.84 5.05
N GLU A 118 1.68 2.92 3.80
CA GLU A 118 2.23 3.84 2.80
C GLU A 118 2.08 5.31 3.20
N VAL A 119 0.87 5.71 3.59
CA VAL A 119 0.54 7.10 3.94
C VAL A 119 1.34 7.55 5.16
N ILE A 120 1.43 6.72 6.21
CA ILE A 120 2.24 7.04 7.40
C ILE A 120 3.70 7.23 7.02
N ALA A 121 4.25 6.37 6.16
CA ALA A 121 5.64 6.49 5.72
C ALA A 121 5.86 7.75 4.89
N LEU A 122 4.94 8.08 3.97
CA LEU A 122 5.02 9.28 3.14
C LEU A 122 4.89 10.58 3.95
N LEU A 123 4.01 10.60 4.96
CA LEU A 123 3.87 11.76 5.85
C LEU A 123 5.14 12.04 6.64
N ARG A 124 5.82 10.99 7.15
CA ARG A 124 7.13 11.15 7.81
C ARG A 124 8.15 11.76 6.85
N VAL A 125 8.27 11.19 5.66
CA VAL A 125 9.18 11.69 4.62
C VAL A 125 8.90 13.17 4.29
N ASN A 126 7.63 13.53 4.08
CA ASN A 126 7.25 14.91 3.76
C ASN A 126 7.61 15.88 4.91
N SER A 127 7.31 15.52 6.16
CA SER A 127 7.60 16.38 7.32
C SER A 127 9.09 16.68 7.47
N GLU A 128 9.96 15.68 7.19
CA GLU A 128 11.41 15.83 7.26
C GLU A 128 11.97 16.73 6.14
N PHE A 129 11.43 16.61 4.92
CA PHE A 129 11.83 17.47 3.79
C PHE A 129 11.38 18.92 4.00
N MET A 130 10.20 19.14 4.56
CA MET A 130 9.71 20.49 4.90
C MET A 130 10.56 21.15 5.99
N GLN A 131 10.96 20.41 7.04
CA GLN A 131 11.81 20.96 8.10
C GLN A 131 13.20 21.39 7.60
N LYS A 132 13.78 20.64 6.64
CA LYS A 132 15.09 21.00 6.05
C LYS A 132 15.05 22.24 5.17
N GLY A 133 13.97 22.44 4.41
CA GLY A 133 13.81 23.62 3.56
C GLY A 133 13.74 24.92 4.38
N ASP A 134 13.12 24.86 5.55
CA ASP A 134 12.91 26.03 6.42
C ASP A 134 14.19 26.43 7.19
N ILE A 135 15.03 25.46 7.57
CA ILE A 135 16.33 25.72 8.24
C ILE A 135 17.37 26.30 7.26
N SER A 136 17.29 25.97 5.97
CA SER A 136 18.24 26.49 4.96
C SER A 136 17.97 27.94 4.54
N ASN A 137 16.80 28.48 4.89
CA ASN A 137 16.36 29.83 4.49
C ASN A 137 16.48 30.84 5.65
N LYS A 138 17.10 30.44 6.77
CA LYS A 138 17.49 31.27 7.91
C LYS A 138 19.01 31.34 7.97
#